data_AF-A0A537GC96-F1
#
_entry.id   AF-A0A537GC96-F1
#
_cell.length_a   1.000
_cell.length_b   1.000
_cell.length_c   1.000
_cell.angle_alpha   90.00
_cell.angle_beta   90.00
_cell.angle_gamma   90.00
#
_symmetry.space_group_name_H-M   'P 1'
#
loop_
_entity.id
_entity.type
_entity.pdbx_description
1 polymer ?
#
loop_
_entity_poly.entity_id
_entity_poly.type
_entity_poly.pdbx_seq_one_letter_code
_entity_poly.pdbx_strand_id
1 'polypeptide(L)' 'MDIKSPTPPSVALILAGLLIYYGIVMEVPFLVLAGGLFIVVGLFLQVLYLRSRYRRNGRQKSELIGPALST' A
#
# COMPACT_ATOMS: atom_id res chain seq x y z
N MET A 1 -9.73 -10.32 -18.51
CA MET A 1 -9.62 -9.30 -17.45
C MET A 1 -8.68 -9.86 -16.39
N ASP A 2 -7.41 -9.45 -16.41
CA ASP A 2 -6.48 -9.73 -15.31
C ASP A 2 -6.93 -8.91 -14.09
N ILE A 3 -7.71 -9.52 -13.20
CA ILE A 3 -8.04 -8.92 -11.91
C ILE A 3 -6.78 -9.07 -11.07
N LYS A 4 -5.82 -8.16 -11.31
CA LYS A 4 -4.65 -7.98 -10.46
C LYS A 4 -5.20 -7.74 -9.06
N SER A 5 -5.08 -8.76 -8.22
CA SER A 5 -5.69 -8.79 -6.89
C SER A 5 -5.41 -7.48 -6.17
N PRO A 6 -6.45 -6.81 -5.64
CA PRO A 6 -6.28 -5.49 -5.04
C PRO A 6 -5.21 -5.59 -3.96
N THR A 7 -4.17 -4.79 -4.11
CA THR A 7 -3.07 -4.84 -3.15
C THR A 7 -3.61 -4.43 -1.78
N PRO A 8 -3.12 -5.01 -0.67
CA PRO A 8 -3.59 -4.67 0.67
C PRO A 8 -3.69 -3.16 0.96
N PRO A 9 -2.77 -2.30 0.48
CA PRO A 9 -2.90 -0.84 0.61
C PRO A 9 -4.13 -0.25 -0.10
N SER A 10 -4.48 -0.75 -1.28
CA SER A 10 -5.62 -0.27 -2.06
C SER A 10 -6.94 -0.54 -1.33
N VAL A 11 -7.07 -1.71 -0.70
CA VAL A 11 -8.27 -2.06 0.09
C VAL A 11 -8.44 -1.10 1.26
N ALA A 12 -7.35 -0.77 1.96
CA ALA A 12 -7.38 0.19 3.08
C ALA A 12 -7.85 1.59 2.63
N LEU A 13 -7.40 2.06 1.46
CA LEU A 13 -7.82 3.36 0.91
C LEU A 13 -9.28 3.37 0.45
N ILE A 14 -9.77 2.26 -0.11
CA ILE A 14 -11.19 2.13 -0.48
C ILE A 14 -12.07 2.19 0.77
N LEU A 15 -11.70 1.46 1.83
CA LEU A 15 -12.42 1.50 3.10
C LEU A 15 -12.38 2.91 3.71
N ALA A 16 -11.22 3.58 3.69
CA ALA A 16 -11.11 4.96 4.16
C ALA A 16 -12.13 5.89 3.49
N GLY A 17 -12.21 5.85 2.15
CA GLY A 17 -13.15 6.67 1.39
C GLY A 17 -14.60 6.38 1.76
N LEU A 18 -14.94 5.10 1.93
CA LEU A 18 -16.29 4.68 2.30
C LEU A 18 -16.68 5.14 3.72
N LEU A 19 -15.76 5.02 4.69
CA LEU A 19 -15.96 5.50 6.06
C LEU A 19 -16.12 7.02 6.12
N ILE A 20 -15.29 7.77 5.38
CA ILE A 20 -15.37 9.24 5.34
C ILE A 20 -16.70 9.67 4.73
N TYR A 21 -17.06 9.12 3.57
CA TYR A 21 -18.30 9.45 2.89
C TYR A 21 -19.51 9.19 3.78
N TYR A 22 -19.59 8.00 4.38
CA TYR A 22 -20.71 7.64 5.25
C TYR A 22 -20.73 8.47 6.53
N GLY A 23 -19.56 8.78 7.11
CA GLY A 23 -19.43 9.65 8.28
C GLY A 23 -19.92 11.07 8.01
N ILE A 24 -19.65 11.62 6.83
CA ILE A 24 -20.16 12.93 6.41
C ILE A 24 -21.68 12.89 6.22
N VAL A 25 -22.19 11.90 5.49
CA VAL A 25 -23.63 11.77 5.19
C VAL A 25 -24.48 11.58 6.45
N MET A 26 -23.94 10.86 7.45
CA MET A 26 -24.65 10.57 8.71
C MET A 26 -24.31 11.53 9.85
N GLU A 27 -23.49 12.57 9.60
CA GLU A 27 -23.01 13.51 10.61
C GLU A 27 -22.32 12.83 11.81
N VAL A 28 -21.63 11.72 11.57
CA VAL A 28 -20.89 10.96 12.59
C VAL A 28 -19.39 11.26 12.48
N PRO A 29 -18.85 12.23 13.23
CA PRO A 29 -17.46 12.67 13.10
C PRO A 29 -16.44 11.56 13.41
N PHE A 30 -16.81 10.61 14.28
CA PHE A 30 -15.96 9.47 14.61
C PHE A 30 -15.65 8.58 13.39
N LEU A 31 -16.59 8.44 12.45
CA LEU A 31 -16.37 7.65 11.23
C LEU A 31 -15.39 8.34 10.27
N VAL A 32 -15.43 9.67 10.21
CA VAL A 32 -14.47 10.47 9.43
C VAL A 32 -13.06 10.32 9.99
N LEU A 33 -12.91 10.35 11.33
CA LEU A 33 -11.63 10.10 11.99
C LEU A 33 -11.11 8.67 11.73
N ALA A 34 -11.98 7.67 11.82
CA ALA A 34 -11.63 6.28 11.52
C ALA A 34 -11.19 6.12 10.05
N GLY A 35 -11.85 6.78 9.11
CA GLY A 35 -11.42 6.81 7.72
C GLY A 35 -10.05 7.49 7.55
N GLY A 36 -9.79 8.59 8.26
CA GLY A 36 -8.47 9.23 8.31
C GLY A 36 -7.37 8.29 8.81
N LEU A 37 -7.64 7.49 9.84
CA LEU A 37 -6.71 6.47 10.34
C LEU A 37 -6.40 5.42 9.26
N PHE A 38 -7.40 4.97 8.51
CA PHE A 38 -7.20 4.03 7.40
C PHE A 38 -6.34 4.62 6.27
N ILE A 39 -6.40 5.94 6.01
CA ILE A 39 -5.50 6.61 5.06
C ILE A 39 -4.05 6.48 5.52
N VAL A 40 -3.76 6.81 6.78
CA VAL A 40 -2.41 6.76 7.35
C VAL A 40 -1.86 5.34 7.28
N VAL A 41 -2.65 4.35 7.69
CA VAL A 41 -2.27 2.93 7.68
C VAL A 41 -2.06 2.44 6.23
N GLY A 42 -2.95 2.80 5.31
CA GLY A 42 -2.86 2.45 3.90
C GLY A 42 -1.58 2.98 3.24
N LEU A 43 -1.26 4.27 3.46
CA LEU A 43 -0.02 4.87 2.97
C LEU A 43 1.22 4.22 3.59
N PHE A 44 1.21 3.96 4.90
CA PHE A 44 2.32 3.27 5.56
C PHE A 44 2.57 1.87 4.97
N LEU A 45 1.51 1.09 4.78
CA LEU A 45 1.57 -0.23 4.13
C LEU A 45 2.06 -0.13 2.68
N GLN A 46 1.64 0.91 1.95
CA GLN A 46 2.08 1.14 0.58
C GLN A 46 3.59 1.41 0.52
N VAL A 47 4.08 2.30 1.37
CA VAL A 47 5.51 2.61 1.49
C VAL A 47 6.31 1.36 1.87
N LEU A 48 5.82 0.60 2.85
CA LEU A 48 6.45 -0.65 3.28
C LEU A 48 6.48 -1.70 2.17
N TYR A 49 5.40 -1.84 1.42
CA TYR A 49 5.30 -2.74 0.26
C TYR A 49 6.31 -2.35 -0.82
N LEU A 50 6.38 -1.07 -1.19
CA LEU A 50 7.37 -0.58 -2.15
C LEU A 50 8.79 -0.86 -1.65
N ARG A 51 9.10 -0.52 -0.40
CA ARG A 51 10.44 -0.76 0.20
C ARG A 51 10.83 -2.23 0.17
N SER A 52 9.90 -3.13 0.50
CA SER A 52 10.11 -4.57 0.46
C SER A 52 10.38 -5.04 -0.98
N ARG A 53 9.59 -4.57 -1.94
CA ARG A 53 9.74 -4.90 -3.36
C ARG A 53 11.07 -4.41 -3.93
N TYR A 54 11.46 -3.17 -3.63
CA TYR A 54 12.76 -2.62 -4.06
C TYR A 54 13.95 -3.38 -3.44
N ARG A 55 13.89 -3.78 -2.16
CA ARG A 55 14.94 -4.60 -1.55
C ARG A 55 15.11 -5.96 -2.24
N ARG A 56 14.00 -6.64 -2.58
CA ARG A 56 14.06 -7.93 -3.29
C ARG A 56 14.66 -7.79 -4.68
N ASN A 57 14.22 -6.80 -5.44
CA ASN A 57 14.75 -6.55 -6.80
C ASN A 57 16.23 -6.11 -6.77
N GLY A 58 16.64 -5.35 -5.75
CA GLY A 58 18.04 -4.96 -5.56
C GLY A 58 18.96 -6.15 -5.27
N ARG A 59 18.53 -7.10 -4.44
CA ARG A 59 19.27 -8.36 -4.21
C ARG A 59 19.42 -9.17 -5.50
N GLN A 60 18.33 -9.35 -6.23
CA GLN A 60 18.31 -10.12 -7.47
C GLN A 60 19.23 -9.52 -8.55
N LYS A 61 19.31 -8.18 -8.62
CA LYS A 61 20.21 -7.47 -9.54
C LYS A 61 21.68 -7.66 -9.16
N SER A 62 22.04 -7.63 -7.88
CA SER A 62 23.43 -7.89 -7.45
C SER A 62 23.87 -9.33 -7.69
N GLU A 63 22.97 -10.30 -7.53
CA GLU A 63 23.25 -11.72 -7.75
C GLU A 63 23.48 -12.05 -9.24
N LEU A 64 22.80 -11.34 -10.14
CA LEU A 64 23.02 -11.47 -11.59
C LEU A 64 24.33 -10.83 -12.09
N ILE A 65 24.78 -9.75 -11.44
CA ILE A 65 25.96 -8.97 -11.89
C ILE A 65 27.25 -9.46 -11.22
N GLY A 66 27.16 -10.02 -10.01
CA GLY A 66 28.30 -10.60 -9.27
C GLY A 66 29.19 -11.56 -10.08
N PRO A 67 28.64 -12.53 -10.84
CA PRO A 67 29.45 -13.44 -11.65
C PRO A 67 29.94 -12.85 -12.99
N ALA A 68 29.41 -11.70 -13.41
CA ALA A 68 29.76 -11.09 -14.71
C ALA A 68 30.95 -10.12 -14.64
N LEU A 69 31.41 -9.75 -13.44
CA LEU A 69 32.58 -8.88 -13.22
C LEU A 69 33.85 -9.65 -12.78
N SER A 70 33.79 -10.98 -12.65
CA SER A 70 34.90 -11.82 -12.18
C SER A 70 35.65 -12.57 -13.29
N THR A 71 35.46 -12.20 -14.55
CA THR A 71 36.18 -12.72 -15.74
C THR A 71 36.78 -11.57 -16.53
#